data_AF-A0A7J4EDK4-F1
#
_entry.id   AF-A0A7J4EDK4-F1
#
_cell.length_a   1.000
_cell.length_b   1.000
_cell.length_c   1.000
_cell.angle_alpha   90.00
_cell.angle_beta   90.00
_cell.angle_gamma   90.00
#
_symmetry.space_group_name_H-M   'P 1'
#
loop_
_entity.id
_entity.type
_entity.pdbx_description
1 polymer ?
#
loop_
_entity_poly.entity_id
_entity_poly.type
_entity_poly.pdbx_seq_one_letter_code
_entity_poly.pdbx_strand_id
1 'polypeptide(L)' 'MKHSLKIGFSFGLTSAIITTLGLMVGLHSGTHSKLVVIGGVLTIAIADAFSDALGIHISEES' A
#
# COMPACT_ATOMS: atom_id res chain seq x y z
N MET A 1 24.36 0.50 -1.72
CA MET A 1 22.97 0.75 -2.19
C MET A 1 22.49 2.01 -1.49
N LYS A 2 21.98 3.01 -2.23
CA LYS A 2 21.57 4.31 -1.66
C LYS A 2 20.57 4.09 -0.51
N HIS A 3 20.82 4.68 0.65
CA HIS A 3 20.04 4.51 1.88
C HIS A 3 18.53 4.71 1.65
N SER A 4 18.16 5.72 0.85
CA SER A 4 16.78 6.05 0.48
C SER A 4 16.04 4.91 -0.23
N LEU A 5 16.72 4.13 -1.09
CA LEU A 5 16.11 2.97 -1.75
C LEU A 5 15.82 1.82 -0.78
N LYS A 6 16.66 1.63 0.24
CA LYS A 6 16.45 0.58 1.24
C LYS A 6 15.27 0.93 2.16
N ILE A 7 15.15 2.20 2.54
CA ILE A 7 14.05 2.70 3.37
C ILE A 7 12.73 2.64 2.60
N GLY A 8 12.70 3.21 1.38
CA GLY A 8 11.47 3.21 0.60
C GLY A 8 10.97 1.81 0.24
N PHE A 9 11.90 0.89 -0.04
CA PHE A 9 11.53 -0.50 -0.32
C PHE A 9 11.01 -1.24 0.93
N SER A 10 11.65 -1.10 2.09
CA SER A 10 11.17 -1.72 3.33
C SER A 10 9.84 -1.13 3.81
N PHE A 11 9.66 0.18 3.69
CA PHE A 11 8.43 0.87 4.09
C PHE A 11 7.28 0.48 3.16
N GLY A 12 7.46 0.67 1.85
CA GLY A 12 6.45 0.37 0.82
C GLY A 12 6.06 -1.11 0.77
N LEU A 13 6.99 -2.03 1.06
CA LEU A 13 6.64 -3.45 1.14
C LEU A 13 5.76 -3.75 2.36
N THR A 14 6.05 -3.11 3.50
CA THR A 14 5.30 -3.34 4.75
C THR A 14 3.90 -2.72 4.68
N SER A 15 3.78 -1.48 4.17
CA SER A 15 2.49 -0.81 3.96
C SER A 15 1.62 -1.61 3.00
N ALA A 16 2.14 -1.96 1.82
CA ALA A 16 1.39 -2.68 0.80
C ALA A 16 0.85 -4.03 1.31
N ILE A 17 1.62 -4.77 2.13
CA ILE A 17 1.17 -6.03 2.74
C ILE A 17 0.01 -5.78 3.69
N ILE A 18 0.13 -4.82 4.62
CA ILE A 18 -0.90 -4.53 5.62
C ILE A 18 -2.19 -4.06 4.93
N THR A 19 -2.07 -3.14 3.97
CA THR A 19 -3.22 -2.59 3.26
C THR A 19 -3.91 -3.64 2.40
N THR A 20 -3.16 -4.48 1.68
CA THR A 20 -3.74 -5.56 0.86
C THR A 20 -4.43 -6.62 1.72
N LEU A 21 -3.84 -7.01 2.84
CA LEU A 21 -4.46 -7.96 3.77
C LEU A 21 -5.72 -7.38 4.41
N GLY A 22 -5.67 -6.13 4.89
CA GLY A 22 -6.81 -5.45 5.48
C GLY A 22 -7.97 -5.31 4.49
N LEU A 23 -7.68 -4.92 3.25
CA LEU A 23 -8.66 -4.81 2.20
C LEU A 23 -9.24 -6.19 1.81
N MET A 24 -8.38 -7.19 1.65
CA MET A 24 -8.82 -8.54 1.30
C MET A 24 -9.75 -9.10 2.38
N VAL A 25 -9.40 -9.01 3.67
CA VAL A 25 -10.24 -9.48 4.77
C VAL A 25 -11.54 -8.68 4.87
N GLY A 26 -11.46 -7.35 4.77
CA GLY A 26 -12.62 -6.46 4.89
C GLY A 26 -13.64 -6.64 3.76
N LEU A 27 -13.16 -6.60 2.51
CA LEU A 27 -14.03 -6.76 1.34
C LEU A 27 -14.52 -8.18 1.15
N HIS A 28 -13.68 -9.18 1.44
CA HIS A 28 -14.08 -10.58 1.35
C HIS A 28 -15.18 -10.93 2.36
N SER A 29 -15.07 -10.45 3.60
CA SER A 29 -16.09 -10.68 4.64
C SER A 29 -17.42 -9.95 4.34
N GLY A 30 -17.37 -8.76 3.72
CA GLY A 30 -18.57 -7.96 3.47
C GLY A 30 -19.32 -8.26 2.17
N THR A 31 -18.63 -8.74 1.12
CA THR A 31 -19.24 -8.86 -0.22
C THR A 31 -19.12 -10.25 -0.85
N HIS A 32 -18.23 -11.12 -0.35
CA HIS A 32 -17.92 -12.44 -0.92
C HIS A 32 -17.52 -12.44 -2.43
N SER A 33 -17.37 -11.26 -3.04
CA SER A 33 -17.19 -11.06 -4.47
C SER A 33 -15.74 -10.76 -4.80
N LYS A 34 -15.10 -11.66 -5.54
CA LYS A 34 -13.70 -11.50 -6.00
C LYS A 34 -13.51 -10.25 -6.88
N LEU A 35 -14.54 -9.81 -7.60
CA LEU A 35 -14.49 -8.60 -8.42
C LEU A 35 -14.28 -7.33 -7.59
N VAL A 36 -14.96 -7.24 -6.45
CA VAL A 36 -14.84 -6.10 -5.53
C VAL A 36 -13.47 -6.09 -4.87
N VAL A 37 -12.94 -7.26 -4.51
CA VAL A 37 -11.58 -7.39 -3.98
C VAL A 37 -10.54 -6.94 -5.00
N ILE A 38 -10.64 -7.40 -6.26
CA ILE A 38 -9.69 -7.02 -7.32
C ILE A 38 -9.75 -5.51 -7.61
N GLY A 39 -10.96 -4.94 -7.71
CA GLY A 39 -11.13 -3.49 -7.92
C GLY A 39 -10.62 -2.65 -6.77
N GLY A 40 -10.82 -3.10 -5.53
CA GLY A 40 -10.30 -2.45 -4.34
C GLY A 40 -8.77 -2.49 -4.27
N VAL A 41 -8.14 -3.64 -4.57
CA VAL A 41 -6.67 -3.77 -4.58
C VAL A 41 -6.06 -2.84 -5.62
N LEU A 42 -6.64 -2.76 -6.82
CA LEU A 42 -6.16 -1.87 -7.88
C LEU A 42 -6.23 -0.39 -7.48
N THR A 43 -7.35 0.01 -6.89
CA THR A 43 -7.58 1.40 -6.46
C THR A 43 -6.62 1.80 -5.35
N ILE A 44 -6.45 0.93 -4.36
CA ILE A 44 -5.54 1.16 -3.24
C ILE A 44 -4.08 1.14 -3.68
N ALA A 45 -3.68 0.23 -4.57
CA ALA A 45 -2.28 0.17 -5.01
C ALA A 45 -1.79 1.50 -5.61
N ILE A 46 -2.67 2.22 -6.32
CA ILE A 46 -2.37 3.56 -6.84
C ILE A 46 -2.27 4.58 -5.70
N ALA A 47 -3.25 4.60 -4.79
CA ALA A 47 -3.28 5.54 -3.67
C ALA A 47 -2.11 5.36 -2.69
N ASP A 48 -1.77 4.11 -2.37
CA ASP A 48 -0.71 3.70 -1.45
C ASP A 48 0.67 4.08 -2.01
N ALA A 49 0.92 3.83 -3.31
CA ALA A 49 2.16 4.23 -3.97
C ALA A 49 2.39 5.75 -3.96
N PHE A 50 1.34 6.55 -4.15
CA PHE A 50 1.43 8.01 -4.04
C PHE A 50 1.64 8.47 -2.59
N SER A 51 0.91 7.89 -1.64
CA SER A 51 1.01 8.23 -0.22
C SER A 51 2.40 7.92 0.34
N ASP A 52 2.95 6.74 0.02
CA ASP A 52 4.26 6.30 0.50
C ASP A 52 5.39 7.14 -0.11
N ALA A 53 5.31 7.45 -1.41
CA ALA A 53 6.29 8.31 -2.07
C ALA A 53 6.33 9.72 -1.46
N LEU A 54 5.17 10.32 -1.18
CA LEU A 54 5.09 11.62 -0.52
C LEU A 54 5.54 11.55 0.95
N GLY A 55 5.17 10.50 1.67
CA GLY A 55 5.55 10.29 3.06
C GLY A 55 7.06 10.14 3.26
N ILE A 56 7.73 9.39 2.37
CA ILE A 56 9.19 9.23 2.40
C ILE A 56 9.89 10.55 2.06
N HIS A 57 9.41 11.30 1.06
CA HIS A 57 10.00 12.59 0.69
C HIS A 57 9.87 13.62 1.81
N ILE A 58 8.69 13.75 2.43
CA ILE A 58 8.48 14.61 3.60
C ILE A 58 9.34 14.20 4.79
N SER A 59 9.54 12.90 5.00
CA SER A 59 10.36 12.38 6.10
C SER A 59 11.87 12.54 5.87
N GLU A 60 12.33 12.63 4.62
CA GLU A 60 13.72 12.94 4.30
C GLU A 60 14.01 14.46 4.32
N GLU A 61 12.99 15.31 4.19
CA GLU A 61 13.11 16.78 4.20
C GLU A 61 12.89 17.41 5.60
N SER A 62 12.41 16.64 6.59
CA SER A 62 12.25 17.06 8.01
C SER A 62 13.40 16.58 8.90
#